data_AF-A0A642C8J7-F1
#
_entry.id   AF-A0A642C8J7-F1
#
_cell.length_a   1.000
_cell.length_b   1.000
_cell.length_c   1.000
_cell.angle_alpha   90.00
_cell.angle_beta   90.00
_cell.angle_gamma   90.00
#
_symmetry.space_group_name_H-M   'P 1'
#
loop_
_entity.id
_entity.type
_entity.pdbx_description
1 polymer ?
#
loop_
_entity_poly.entity_id
_entity_poly.type
_entity_poly.pdbx_seq_one_letter_code
_entity_poly.pdbx_strand_id
1 'polypeptide(L)'
;MYQRMVHWSKSCYIYSVIFLIKSKMLKVVAFMKQIADGLQMGGNFGTAHVYRSSLNAIIAYRGKGDFTFNEVTPEWLKGFEIHLRCRGCSWNTVSTYLRTFRAVYNRAVDSRMAPYVPHLFR
;
A
#
# COMPACT_ATOMS: atom_id res chain seq x y z
N MET A 1 36.55 3.96 20.30
CA MET A 1 35.61 4.79 19.50
C MET A 1 35.03 4.08 18.27
N TYR A 2 35.53 2.91 17.84
CA TYR A 2 35.04 2.19 16.64
C TYR A 2 33.79 1.28 16.83
N GLN A 3 33.34 1.02 18.06
CA GLN A 3 32.22 0.09 18.30
C GLN A 3 30.81 0.68 18.06
N ARG A 4 30.66 2.00 17.93
CA ARG A 4 29.34 2.65 17.74
C ARG A 4 28.91 2.78 16.27
N MET A 5 29.86 2.75 15.34
CA MET A 5 29.58 2.94 13.90
C MET A 5 29.04 1.68 13.22
N VAL A 6 29.41 0.49 13.73
CA VAL A 6 28.96 -0.80 13.17
C VAL A 6 27.51 -1.14 13.54
N HIS A 7 26.95 -0.47 14.55
CA HIS A 7 25.60 -0.76 15.06
C HIS A 7 24.48 -0.20 14.17
N TRP A 8 24.72 0.95 13.50
CA TRP A 8 23.77 1.55 12.55
C TRP A 8 23.70 0.78 11.22
N SER A 9 24.82 0.23 10.76
CA SER A 9 24.87 -0.55 9.51
C SER A 9 24.16 -1.91 9.63
N LYS A 10 24.21 -2.55 10.81
CA LYS A 10 23.53 -3.83 11.05
C LYS A 10 22.01 -3.67 11.16
N SER A 11 21.52 -2.56 11.71
CA SER A 11 20.07 -2.26 11.70
C SER A 11 19.53 -2.15 10.27
N CYS A 12 20.15 -1.35 9.39
CA CYS A 12 19.68 -1.19 8.00
C CYS A 12 19.64 -2.52 7.22
N TYR A 13 20.64 -3.38 7.39
CA TYR A 13 20.69 -4.66 6.67
C TYR A 13 19.67 -5.67 7.20
N ILE A 14 19.45 -5.72 8.52
CA ILE A 14 18.43 -6.58 9.13
C ILE A 14 17.01 -6.12 8.71
N TYR A 15 16.75 -4.80 8.66
CA TYR A 15 15.50 -4.27 8.10
C TYR A 15 15.33 -4.65 6.62
N SER A 16 16.39 -4.53 5.81
CA SER A 16 16.36 -4.89 4.38
C SER A 16 16.20 -6.39 4.13
N VAL A 17 16.72 -7.25 5.01
CA VAL A 17 16.61 -8.71 4.92
C VAL A 17 15.24 -9.19 5.43
N ILE A 18 14.70 -8.63 6.51
CA ILE A 18 13.30 -8.88 6.93
C ILE A 18 12.31 -8.40 5.86
N PHE A 19 12.61 -7.27 5.20
CA PHE A 19 11.88 -6.75 4.05
C PHE A 19 11.90 -7.72 2.85
N LEU A 20 13.04 -8.36 2.57
CA LEU A 20 13.16 -9.38 1.52
C LEU A 20 12.43 -10.68 1.87
N ILE A 21 12.42 -11.12 3.13
CA ILE A 21 11.79 -12.38 3.56
C ILE A 21 10.25 -12.26 3.59
N LYS A 22 9.68 -11.08 3.87
CA LYS A 22 8.24 -10.80 3.69
C LYS A 22 7.79 -10.71 2.22
N SER A 23 8.72 -10.58 1.29
CA SER A 23 8.47 -10.31 -0.14
C SER A 23 7.88 -11.52 -0.90
N LYS A 24 7.83 -12.72 -0.31
CA LYS A 24 7.32 -13.93 -1.00
C LYS A 24 5.82 -14.22 -0.85
N MET A 25 5.06 -13.43 -0.08
CA MET A 25 3.59 -13.58 0.04
C MET A 25 2.88 -12.22 0.04
N LEU A 26 2.99 -11.47 -1.05
CA LEU A 26 2.67 -10.05 -1.05
C LEU A 26 1.20 -9.77 -1.30
N LYS A 27 0.54 -9.60 -0.16
CA LYS A 27 -0.86 -9.23 -0.07
C LYS A 27 -0.98 -7.70 -0.04
N VAL A 28 -1.85 -7.14 -0.87
CA VAL A 28 -2.07 -5.69 -1.05
C VAL A 28 -2.31 -4.99 0.30
N VAL A 29 -3.12 -5.59 1.16
CA VAL A 29 -3.45 -5.07 2.50
C VAL A 29 -2.20 -4.98 3.37
N ALA A 30 -1.38 -6.04 3.39
CA ALA A 30 -0.16 -6.08 4.18
C ALA A 30 0.85 -5.02 3.69
N PHE A 31 0.96 -4.83 2.38
CA PHE A 31 1.84 -3.82 1.79
C PHE A 31 1.39 -2.39 2.09
N MET A 32 0.09 -2.11 1.93
CA MET A 32 -0.49 -0.82 2.30
C MET A 32 -0.29 -0.49 3.77
N LYS A 33 -0.47 -1.48 4.66
CA LYS A 33 -0.24 -1.32 6.09
C LYS A 33 1.22 -0.94 6.37
N GLN A 34 2.17 -1.63 5.74
CA GLN A 34 3.60 -1.30 5.87
C GLN A 34 3.92 0.13 5.41
N ILE A 35 3.34 0.58 4.29
CA ILE A 35 3.55 1.95 3.81
C ILE A 35 2.98 2.96 4.81
N ALA A 36 1.77 2.72 5.34
CA ALA A 36 1.14 3.61 6.30
C ALA A 36 1.96 3.71 7.60
N ASP A 37 2.47 2.59 8.09
CA ASP A 37 3.32 2.57 9.29
C ASP A 37 4.67 3.27 9.03
N GLY A 38 5.27 3.10 7.86
CA GLY A 38 6.46 3.82 7.43
C GLY A 38 6.25 5.34 7.36
N LEU A 39 5.11 5.79 6.82
CA LEU A 39 4.73 7.20 6.78
C LEU A 39 4.53 7.79 8.18
N GLN A 40 3.93 7.02 9.09
CA GLN A 40 3.75 7.44 10.48
C GLN A 40 5.10 7.57 11.20
N MET A 41 6.00 6.60 11.04
CA MET A 41 7.34 6.66 11.64
C MET A 41 8.16 7.84 11.07
N GLY A 42 7.96 8.18 9.80
CA GLY A 42 8.55 9.35 9.16
C GLY A 42 7.90 10.70 9.54
N GLY A 43 6.93 10.71 10.47
CA GLY A 43 6.27 11.93 10.95
C GLY A 43 5.17 12.48 10.02
N ASN A 44 4.85 11.80 8.92
CA ASN A 44 3.78 12.22 8.00
C ASN A 44 2.43 11.64 8.40
N PHE A 45 1.94 12.05 9.59
CA PHE A 45 0.71 11.53 10.20
C PHE A 45 -0.54 11.75 9.33
N GLY A 46 -0.64 12.91 8.66
CA GLY A 46 -1.78 13.21 7.79
C GLY A 46 -1.88 12.25 6.60
N THR A 47 -0.75 12.00 5.93
CA THR A 47 -0.73 11.04 4.81
C THR A 47 -0.91 9.60 5.31
N ALA A 48 -0.29 9.24 6.43
CA ALA A 48 -0.47 7.93 7.05
C ALA A 48 -1.95 7.66 7.38
N HIS A 49 -2.68 8.67 7.87
CA HIS A 49 -4.11 8.58 8.16
C HIS A 49 -4.92 8.29 6.88
N VAL A 50 -4.66 9.01 5.78
CA VAL A 50 -5.34 8.77 4.50
C VAL A 50 -5.09 7.35 3.97
N TYR A 51 -3.85 6.85 4.10
CA TYR A 51 -3.51 5.48 3.71
C TYR A 51 -4.26 4.44 4.54
N ARG A 52 -4.38 4.65 5.85
CA ARG A 52 -5.15 3.76 6.75
C ARG A 52 -6.64 3.78 6.42
N SER A 53 -7.21 4.96 6.19
CA SER A 53 -8.62 5.08 5.81
C SER A 53 -8.91 4.39 4.47
N SER A 54 -8.01 4.55 3.50
CA SER A 54 -8.10 3.85 2.21
C SER A 54 -8.00 2.33 2.38
N LEU A 55 -7.07 1.86 3.21
CA LEU A 55 -6.89 0.44 3.54
C LEU A 55 -8.16 -0.17 4.15
N ASN A 56 -8.77 0.52 5.12
CA ASN A 56 -10.01 0.06 5.76
C ASN A 56 -11.16 -0.05 4.74
N ALA A 57 -11.24 0.87 3.79
CA ALA A 57 -12.23 0.81 2.72
C ALA A 57 -12.00 -0.38 1.77
N ILE A 58 -10.73 -0.70 1.47
CA ILE A 58 -10.37 -1.86 0.65
C ILE A 58 -10.71 -3.17 1.36
N ILE A 59 -10.39 -3.28 2.67
CA ILE A 59 -10.76 -4.44 3.49
C ILE A 59 -12.29 -4.60 3.52
N ALA A 60 -13.04 -3.51 3.61
CA ALA A 60 -14.49 -3.57 3.58
C ALA A 60 -15.07 -3.98 2.22
N TYR A 61 -14.45 -3.54 1.11
CA TYR A 61 -14.86 -3.93 -0.23
C TYR A 61 -14.60 -5.42 -0.48
N ARG A 62 -13.40 -5.89 -0.13
CA ARG A 62 -12.94 -7.25 -0.47
C ARG A 62 -13.28 -8.30 0.59
N GLY A 63 -13.64 -7.87 1.80
CA GLY A 63 -13.93 -8.72 2.95
C GLY A 63 -12.66 -9.19 3.68
N LYS A 64 -12.77 -10.26 4.47
CA LYS A 64 -11.66 -10.84 5.26
C LYS A 64 -10.62 -11.61 4.42
N GLY A 65 -10.59 -11.43 3.09
CA GLY A 65 -9.68 -12.09 2.18
C GLY A 65 -8.57 -11.14 1.71
N ASP A 66 -7.32 -11.52 1.97
CA ASP A 66 -6.17 -10.82 1.40
C ASP A 66 -6.07 -11.05 -0.11
N PHE A 67 -5.81 -9.93 -0.78
CA PHE A 67 -5.51 -9.72 -2.19
C PHE A 67 -4.08 -9.80 -2.71
N THR A 68 -3.76 -10.31 -3.90
CA THR A 68 -2.48 -10.01 -4.56
C THR A 68 -2.60 -8.84 -5.54
N PHE A 69 -1.47 -8.18 -5.88
CA PHE A 69 -1.46 -7.10 -6.86
C PHE A 69 -1.83 -7.55 -8.29
N ASN A 70 -1.68 -8.85 -8.58
CA ASN A 70 -2.05 -9.45 -9.87
C ASN A 70 -3.57 -9.48 -10.08
N GLU A 71 -4.35 -9.44 -8.99
CA GLU A 71 -5.81 -9.45 -9.03
C GLU A 71 -6.39 -8.03 -9.21
N VAL A 72 -5.54 -7.00 -9.23
CA VAL A 72 -5.95 -5.62 -9.51
C VAL A 72 -6.11 -5.44 -11.02
N THR A 73 -7.35 -5.52 -11.49
CA THR A 73 -7.72 -5.22 -12.88
C THR A 73 -8.50 -3.89 -12.97
N PRO A 74 -8.71 -3.34 -14.17
CA PRO A 74 -9.59 -2.18 -14.36
C PRO A 74 -11.01 -2.41 -13.81
N GLU A 75 -11.54 -3.62 -13.97
CA GLU A 75 -12.86 -4.02 -13.44
C GLU A 75 -12.87 -4.02 -11.91
N TRP A 76 -11.78 -4.48 -11.29
CA TRP A 76 -11.62 -4.41 -9.84
C TRP A 76 -11.61 -2.96 -9.33
N LEU A 77 -10.88 -2.07 -10.02
CA LEU A 77 -10.82 -0.65 -9.68
C LEU A 77 -12.19 0.02 -9.80
N LYS A 78 -12.91 -0.28 -10.88
CA LYS A 78 -14.28 0.20 -11.08
C LYS A 78 -15.24 -0.32 -10.02
N GLY A 79 -15.13 -1.60 -9.65
CA GLY A 79 -15.91 -2.19 -8.56
C GLY A 79 -15.62 -1.53 -7.21
N PHE A 80 -14.35 -1.23 -6.94
CA PHE A 80 -13.95 -0.52 -5.74
C PHE A 80 -14.48 0.93 -5.72
N GLU A 81 -14.42 1.64 -6.84
CA GLU A 81 -15.02 2.98 -6.99
C GLU A 81 -16.51 2.97 -6.69
N ILE A 82 -17.26 2.03 -7.29
CA ILE A 82 -18.70 1.86 -7.05
C ILE A 82 -18.97 1.57 -5.58
N HIS A 83 -18.18 0.69 -4.94
CA HIS A 83 -18.33 0.41 -3.50
C HIS A 83 -18.18 1.67 -2.64
N LEU A 84 -17.20 2.53 -2.94
CA LEU A 84 -17.02 3.79 -2.21
C LEU A 84 -18.20 4.74 -2.42
N ARG A 85 -18.73 4.81 -3.65
CA ARG A 85 -19.93 5.59 -3.97
C ARG A 85 -21.17 5.08 -3.22
N CYS A 86 -21.38 3.77 -3.18
CA CYS A 86 -22.48 3.14 -2.43
C CYS A 86 -22.37 3.38 -0.91
N ARG A 87 -21.15 3.53 -0.38
CA ARG A 87 -20.90 3.93 1.01
C ARG A 87 -21.24 5.40 1.32
N GLY A 88 -21.64 6.18 0.33
CA GLY A 88 -21.92 7.61 0.48
C GLY A 88 -20.65 8.48 0.51
N CYS A 89 -19.49 7.96 0.09
CA CYS A 89 -18.29 8.78 -0.02
C CYS A 89 -18.46 9.85 -1.12
N SER A 90 -18.07 11.08 -0.82
CA SER A 90 -18.04 12.17 -1.81
C SER A 90 -17.04 11.83 -2.93
N TRP A 91 -17.24 12.42 -4.11
CA TRP A 91 -16.33 12.25 -5.23
C TRP A 91 -14.88 12.61 -4.87
N ASN A 92 -14.67 13.63 -4.03
CA ASN A 92 -13.35 14.00 -3.54
C ASN A 92 -12.68 12.88 -2.73
N THR A 93 -13.44 12.23 -1.85
CA THR A 93 -12.94 11.09 -1.06
C THR A 93 -12.63 9.89 -1.96
N VAL A 94 -13.51 9.60 -2.92
CA VAL A 94 -13.29 8.53 -3.91
C VAL A 94 -12.00 8.76 -4.69
N SER A 95 -11.83 9.97 -5.26
CA SER A 95 -10.61 10.33 -5.99
C SER A 95 -9.36 10.28 -5.10
N THR A 96 -9.49 10.65 -3.82
CA THR A 96 -8.38 10.58 -2.85
C THR A 96 -7.96 9.13 -2.59
N TYR A 97 -8.92 8.23 -2.41
CA TYR A 97 -8.62 6.81 -2.18
C TYR A 97 -8.04 6.14 -3.43
N LEU A 98 -8.58 6.44 -4.62
CA LEU A 98 -8.03 5.92 -5.87
C LEU A 98 -6.62 6.45 -6.15
N ARG A 99 -6.35 7.74 -5.88
CA ARG A 99 -4.99 8.31 -5.99
C ARG A 99 -4.02 7.64 -5.01
N THR A 100 -4.47 7.40 -3.79
CA THR A 100 -3.68 6.69 -2.76
C THR A 100 -3.37 5.27 -3.21
N PHE A 101 -4.38 4.56 -3.74
CA PHE A 101 -4.19 3.21 -4.24
C PHE A 101 -3.24 3.15 -5.44
N ARG A 102 -3.33 4.12 -6.37
CA ARG A 102 -2.39 4.26 -7.49
C ARG A 102 -0.94 4.46 -7.01
N ALA A 103 -0.73 5.31 -6.00
CA ALA A 103 0.60 5.54 -5.44
C ALA A 103 1.16 4.25 -4.80
N VAL A 104 0.31 3.47 -4.14
CA VAL A 104 0.68 2.15 -3.58
C VAL A 104 1.03 1.17 -4.69
N TYR A 105 0.22 1.08 -5.73
CA TYR A 105 0.46 0.19 -6.87
C TYR A 105 1.78 0.54 -7.57
N ASN A 106 2.02 1.82 -7.84
CA ASN A 106 3.28 2.28 -8.44
C ASN A 106 4.49 1.90 -7.57
N ARG A 107 4.42 2.11 -6.25
CA ARG A 107 5.50 1.70 -5.34
C ARG A 107 5.71 0.18 -5.32
N ALA A 108 4.64 -0.60 -5.49
CA ALA A 108 4.73 -2.06 -5.63
C ALA A 108 5.39 -2.45 -6.96
N VAL A 109 5.09 -1.76 -8.05
CA VAL A 109 5.77 -1.94 -9.35
C VAL A 109 7.26 -1.61 -9.24
N ASP A 110 7.62 -0.48 -8.64
CA ASP A 110 9.02 -0.08 -8.42
C ASP A 110 9.79 -1.11 -7.59
N SER A 111 9.11 -1.72 -6.62
CA SER A 111 9.66 -2.77 -5.76
C SER A 111 9.66 -4.16 -6.41
N ARG A 112 9.24 -4.28 -7.69
CA ARG A 112 9.07 -5.54 -8.45
C ARG A 112 8.10 -6.53 -7.81
N MET A 113 7.13 -6.01 -7.07
CA MET A 113 6.11 -6.76 -6.33
C MET A 113 4.79 -6.86 -7.12
N ALA A 114 4.58 -5.97 -8.08
CA ALA A 114 3.43 -5.92 -8.97
C ALA A 114 3.90 -5.81 -10.43
N PRO A 115 3.17 -6.40 -11.39
CA PRO A 115 3.43 -6.19 -12.80
C PRO A 115 3.12 -4.75 -13.20
N TYR A 116 3.91 -4.19 -14.10
CA TYR A 116 3.57 -2.91 -14.72
C TYR A 116 2.48 -3.13 -15.77
N VAL A 117 1.29 -2.58 -15.53
CA VAL A 117 0.16 -2.61 -16.46
C VAL A 117 -0.10 -1.20 -17.00
N PRO A 118 0.17 -0.94 -18.29
CA PRO A 118 -0.13 0.34 -18.91
C PRO A 118 -1.61 0.68 -18.80
N HIS A 119 -1.93 1.96 -18.56
CA HIS A 119 -3.31 2.50 -18.53
C HIS A 119 -4.27 1.89 -17.48
N LEU A 120 -3.76 1.14 -16.49
CA LEU A 120 -4.58 0.52 -15.44
C LEU A 120 -5.44 1.53 -14.65
N PHE A 121 -4.92 2.73 -14.42
CA PHE A 121 -5.57 3.82 -13.69
C PHE A 121 -6.02 4.98 -14.60
N ARG A 122 -6.29 4.70 -15.87
CA ARG A 122 -6.70 5.73 -16.85
C ARG A 122 -8.15 6.15 -16.67
#